data_AF-A0A964MUC9-F1
#
_entry.id   AF-A0A964MUC9-F1
#
_cell.length_a   1.000
_cell.length_b   1.000
_cell.length_c   1.000
_cell.angle_alpha   90.00
_cell.angle_beta   90.00
_cell.angle_gamma   90.00
#
_symmetry.space_group_name_H-M   'P 1'
#
loop_
_entity.id
_entity.type
_entity.pdbx_description
1 polymer ?
#
loop_
_entity_poly.entity_id
_entity_poly.type
_entity_poly.pdbx_seq_one_letter_code
_entity_poly.pdbx_strand_id
1 'polypeptide(L)' 'MFSPWPAQQKYDQANKAELWGAYNYTPDRDVLRVPMKLDALPYSVDEFTIAFVDMTKTGGRLTVMWEKSMGSVAFKSQ' A
#
# COMPACT_ATOMS: atom_id res chain seq x y z
N MET A 1 -3.88 0.80 -2.81
CA MET A 1 -3.86 -0.47 -3.57
C MET A 1 -4.36 -0.14 -4.97
N PHE A 2 -3.50 -0.27 -5.98
CA PHE A 2 -3.87 0.02 -7.37
C PHE A 2 -4.07 -1.30 -8.11
N SER A 3 -5.31 -1.58 -8.50
CA SER A 3 -5.70 -2.77 -9.25
C SER A 3 -6.57 -2.31 -10.42
N PRO A 4 -6.46 -2.92 -11.61
CA PRO A 4 -7.32 -2.61 -12.74
C PRO A 4 -8.70 -3.29 -12.61
N TRP A 5 -8.98 -3.95 -11.48
CA TRP A 5 -10.22 -4.69 -11.30
C TRP A 5 -11.44 -3.76 -11.24
N PRO A 6 -12.48 -4.08 -12.03
CA PRO A 6 -13.72 -3.32 -12.01
C PRO A 6 -14.42 -3.43 -10.65
N ALA A 7 -15.08 -2.34 -10.24
CA ALA A 7 -15.90 -2.31 -9.04
C ALA A 7 -17.35 -2.68 -9.36
N GLN A 8 -17.96 -3.49 -8.51
CA GLN A 8 -19.38 -3.81 -8.58
C GLN A 8 -20.24 -2.56 -8.34
N GLN A 9 -21.25 -2.35 -9.18
CA GLN A 9 -22.20 -1.24 -9.01
C GLN A 9 -23.22 -1.49 -7.88
N LYS A 10 -23.49 -2.77 -7.57
CA LYS A 10 -24.33 -3.24 -6.47
C LYS A 10 -23.72 -4.52 -5.92
N TYR A 11 -23.87 -4.75 -4.62
CA TYR A 11 -23.36 -5.96 -3.99
C TYR A 11 -24.04 -7.21 -4.55
N ASP A 12 -23.24 -8.11 -5.11
CA ASP A 12 -23.63 -9.45 -5.52
C ASP A 12 -22.56 -10.45 -5.05
N GLN A 13 -22.96 -11.39 -4.19
CA GLN A 13 -22.06 -12.43 -3.66
C GLN A 13 -21.61 -13.43 -4.72
N ALA A 14 -22.38 -13.64 -5.79
CA ALA A 14 -22.04 -14.57 -6.85
C ALA A 14 -21.01 -13.97 -7.83
N ASN A 15 -20.95 -12.65 -7.93
CA ASN A 15 -20.01 -11.96 -8.80
C ASN A 15 -18.61 -11.94 -8.16
N LYS A 16 -17.69 -12.71 -8.75
CA LYS A 16 -16.27 -12.77 -8.39
C LYS A 16 -15.34 -12.10 -9.41
N ALA A 17 -15.93 -11.52 -10.47
CA ALA A 17 -15.20 -10.85 -11.54
C ALA A 17 -14.96 -9.37 -11.23
N GLU A 18 -15.80 -8.79 -10.38
CA GLU A 18 -15.77 -7.40 -9.94
C GLU A 18 -15.64 -7.33 -8.42
N LEU A 19 -14.95 -6.29 -7.93
CA LEU A 19 -14.74 -6.08 -6.50
C LEU A 19 -15.92 -5.38 -5.84
N TRP A 20 -16.27 -5.85 -4.65
CA TRP A 20 -17.02 -5.08 -3.68
C TRP A 20 -16.09 -4.74 -2.51
N GLY A 21 -15.57 -3.51 -2.46
CA GLY A 21 -14.52 -3.15 -1.50
C GLY A 21 -13.28 -4.05 -1.63
N ALA A 22 -12.93 -4.77 -0.57
CA ALA A 22 -11.81 -5.73 -0.55
C ALA A 22 -12.24 -7.21 -0.66
N TYR A 23 -13.54 -7.49 -0.85
CA TYR A 23 -14.03 -8.87 -0.95
C TYR A 23 -13.53 -9.54 -2.23
N ASN A 24 -13.11 -10.81 -2.11
CA ASN A 24 -12.52 -11.62 -3.19
C ASN A 24 -11.25 -11.00 -3.81
N TYR A 25 -10.65 -9.99 -3.20
CA TYR A 25 -9.41 -9.41 -3.67
C TYR A 25 -8.28 -10.43 -3.61
N THR A 26 -7.59 -10.59 -4.73
CA THR A 26 -6.44 -11.47 -4.87
C THR A 26 -5.21 -10.68 -5.33
N PRO A 27 -4.02 -11.00 -4.79
CA PRO A 27 -2.76 -10.32 -5.14
C PRO A 27 -2.37 -10.32 -6.62
N ASP A 28 -2.87 -11.26 -7.42
CA ASP A 28 -2.48 -11.46 -8.82
C ASP A 28 -2.86 -10.30 -9.74
N ARG A 29 -3.67 -9.36 -9.23
CA ARG A 29 -4.24 -8.24 -10.00
C ARG A 29 -3.77 -6.90 -9.49
N ASP A 30 -2.73 -6.89 -8.69
CA ASP A 30 -2.06 -5.64 -8.31
C ASP A 30 -1.23 -5.10 -9.47
N VAL A 31 -1.44 -3.83 -9.80
CA VAL A 31 -0.57 -3.10 -10.73
C VAL A 31 0.82 -2.93 -10.12
N LEU A 32 0.91 -2.82 -8.80
CA LEU A 32 2.16 -2.71 -8.07
C LEU A 32 2.02 -3.30 -6.67
N ARG A 33 2.85 -4.31 -6.39
CA ARG A 33 3.04 -4.87 -5.05
C ARG A 33 4.54 -5.00 -4.79
N VAL A 34 5.01 -4.33 -3.74
CA VAL A 34 6.41 -4.40 -3.32
C VAL A 34 6.48 -4.72 -1.82
N PRO A 35 7.33 -5.66 -1.40
CA PRO A 35 7.53 -5.93 0.02
C PRO A 35 8.20 -4.72 0.69
N MET A 36 7.68 -4.31 1.83
CA MET A 36 8.28 -3.26 2.65
C MET A 36 9.19 -3.90 3.71
N LYS A 37 10.29 -3.22 4.03
CA LYS A 37 11.11 -3.51 5.21
C LYS A 37 10.40 -2.97 6.44
N LEU A 38 10.21 -3.81 7.45
CA LEU A 38 9.62 -3.43 8.73
C LEU A 38 10.72 -3.12 9.74
N ASP A 39 10.64 -1.95 10.37
CA ASP A 39 11.53 -1.50 11.44
C ASP A 39 10.70 -1.04 12.65
N ALA A 40 11.24 -1.26 13.85
CA ALA A 40 10.65 -0.75 15.08
C ALA A 40 11.17 0.67 15.39
N LEU A 41 10.27 1.60 15.69
CA LEU A 41 10.60 2.98 16.04
C LEU A 41 10.83 3.12 17.56
N PRO A 42 11.78 3.98 17.98
CA PRO A 42 12.02 4.25 19.39
C PRO A 42 10.94 5.13 20.05
N TYR A 43 10.02 5.68 19.27
CA TYR A 43 8.89 6.52 19.70
C TYR A 43 7.58 6.04 19.05
N SER A 44 6.44 6.46 19.62
CA SER A 44 5.11 6.19 19.05
C SER A 44 4.76 7.26 18.02
N VAL A 45 4.18 6.84 16.90
CA VAL A 45 3.50 7.70 15.93
C VAL A 45 2.00 7.43 16.05
N ASP A 46 1.27 8.36 16.67
CA ASP A 46 -0.13 8.14 17.01
C ASP A 46 -1.07 8.26 15.79
N GLU A 47 -0.64 8.98 14.75
CA GLU A 47 -1.39 9.14 13.50
C GLU A 47 -0.86 8.24 12.38
N PHE A 48 -1.75 7.67 11.56
CA PHE A 48 -1.35 6.92 10.37
C PHE A 48 -0.65 7.83 9.37
N THR A 49 0.66 7.69 9.31
CA THR A 49 1.50 8.61 8.55
C THR A 49 2.08 7.91 7.34
N ILE A 50 1.84 8.48 6.15
CA ILE A 50 2.49 8.10 4.90
C ILE A 50 3.40 9.25 4.48
N ALA A 51 4.69 8.99 4.30
CA ALA A 51 5.67 10.02 3.97
C ALA A 51 6.70 9.57 2.93
N PHE A 52 7.22 10.55 2.19
CA PHE A 52 8.40 10.40 1.34
C PHE A 52 9.62 10.93 2.08
N VAL A 53 10.62 10.09 2.30
CA VAL A 53 11.85 10.40 3.03
C VAL A 53 13.07 10.07 2.18
N ASP A 54 14.24 10.56 2.61
CA ASP A 54 15.53 10.34 1.94
C ASP A 54 15.50 10.69 0.43
N MET A 55 14.80 11.76 0.09
CA MET A 55 14.59 12.17 -1.30
C MET A 55 15.90 12.64 -1.95
N THR A 56 16.14 12.13 -3.16
CA THR A 56 17.25 12.52 -4.04
C THR A 56 16.69 12.92 -5.41
N LYS A 57 17.55 13.39 -6.31
CA LYS A 57 17.15 13.72 -7.69
C LYS A 57 16.64 12.51 -8.49
N THR A 58 16.98 11.28 -8.09
CA THR A 58 16.71 10.05 -8.87
C THR A 58 15.86 9.03 -8.12
N GLY A 59 15.33 9.39 -6.94
CA GLY A 59 14.55 8.46 -6.12
C GLY A 59 14.40 8.90 -4.68
N GLY A 60 13.90 7.99 -3.85
CA GLY A 60 13.71 8.21 -2.42
C GLY A 60 13.17 6.96 -1.75
N ARG A 61 12.55 7.13 -0.58
CA ARG A 61 11.95 6.05 0.20
C ARG A 61 10.54 6.42 0.62
N LEU A 62 9.59 5.53 0.34
CA LEU A 62 8.23 5.63 0.86
C LEU A 62 8.19 4.96 2.23
N THR A 63 7.63 5.65 3.22
CA THR A 63 7.42 5.12 4.56
C THR A 63 5.95 5.17 4.96
N VAL A 64 5.54 4.16 5.72
CA VAL A 64 4.24 4.08 6.39
C VAL A 64 4.51 3.82 7.86
N MET A 65 3.99 4.67 8.74
CA MET A 65 4.27 4.65 10.17
C MET A 65 2.96 4.62 10.98
N TRP A 66 2.94 3.77 12.01
CA TRP A 66 1.86 3.67 13.00
C TRP A 66 2.42 3.06 14.28
N GLU A 67 2.07 3.66 15.42
CA GLU A 67 2.62 3.32 16.74
C GLU A 67 4.15 3.24 16.68
N LYS A 68 4.73 2.11 17.07
CA LYS A 68 6.17 1.87 17.07
C LYS A 68 6.63 1.11 15.83
N SER A 69 5.84 1.10 14.75
CA SER A 69 6.16 0.35 13.53
C SER A 69 6.33 1.29 12.35
N MET A 70 7.36 1.02 11.54
CA MET A 70 7.58 1.68 10.26
C MET A 70 7.81 0.63 9.17
N GLY A 71 6.95 0.61 8.16
CA GLY A 71 7.23 -0.03 6.88
C GLY A 71 7.96 0.94 5.97
N SER A 72 8.99 0.51 5.26
CA SER A 72 9.67 1.34 4.26
C SER A 72 10.06 0.59 2.99
N VAL A 73 10.02 1.27 1.85
CA VAL A 73 10.44 0.75 0.55
C VAL A 73 11.11 1.84 -0.28
N ALA A 74 12.28 1.52 -0.85
CA ALA A 74 13.00 2.43 -1.73
C ALA A 74 12.38 2.43 -3.13
N PHE A 75 12.38 3.59 -3.79
CA PHE A 75 11.95 3.74 -5.18
C PHE A 75 12.93 4.62 -5.96
N LYS A 76 12.88 4.51 -7.29
CA LYS A 76 13.61 5.38 -8.23
C LYS A 76 12.62 6.19 -9.05
N SER A 77 12.91 7.45 -9.31
CA SER A 77 12.15 8.20 -10.33
C SER A 77 12.60 7.73 -11.71
N GLN A 78 11.65 7.58 -12.63
CA GLN A 78 11.95 7.30 -14.03
C GLN A 78 12.66 8.47 -14.70
#